data_AF-F1ACM0-F1
#
_entry.id   AF-F1ACM0-F1
#
_cell.length_a   1.000
_cell.length_b   1.000
_cell.length_c   1.000
_cell.angle_alpha   90.00
_cell.angle_beta   90.00
_cell.angle_gamma   90.00
#
_symmetry.space_group_name_H-M   'P 1'
#
loop_
_entity.id
_entity.type
_entity.pdbx_description
1 polymer ?
#
loop_
_entity_poly.entity_id
_entity_poly.type
_entity_poly.pdbx_seq_one_letter_code
_entity_poly.pdbx_strand_id
1 'polypeptide(L)' 'GPVTREASKDMSAFLKHLETEDNIKVWFNNKGWHAMVSFLNVAHNAILRASLHPDQNPEEYGITVISQ' A
#
# COMPACT_ATOMS: atom_id res chain seq x y z
N GLY A 1 30.10 -24.31 -0.55
CA GLY A 1 29.54 -25.67 -0.68
C GLY A 1 28.05 -25.59 -1.01
N PRO A 2 27.31 -26.71 -1.01
CA PRO A 2 25.87 -26.75 -1.28
C PRO A 2 25.06 -25.78 -0.40
N VAL A 3 25.37 -25.75 0.90
CA VAL A 3 24.75 -24.86 1.91
C VAL A 3 24.89 -23.38 1.55
N THR A 4 26.07 -22.95 1.08
CA THR A 4 26.31 -21.55 0.69
C THR A 4 25.48 -21.14 -0.53
N ARG A 5 25.17 -22.08 -1.44
CA ARG A 5 24.37 -21.81 -2.63
C ARG A 5 22.88 -21.71 -2.30
N GLU A 6 22.39 -22.53 -1.38
CA GLU A 6 21.00 -22.45 -0.90
C GLU A 6 20.76 -21.12 -0.18
N ALA A 7 21.62 -20.76 0.78
CA ALA A 7 21.52 -19.47 1.48
C ALA A 7 21.53 -18.26 0.53
N SER A 8 22.30 -18.32 -0.57
CA SER A 8 22.32 -17.26 -1.59
C SER A 8 21.02 -17.17 -2.39
N LYS A 9 20.35 -18.30 -2.66
CA LYS A 9 19.06 -18.31 -3.36
C LYS A 9 17.96 -17.77 -2.46
N ASP A 10 17.97 -18.17 -1.19
CA ASP A 10 17.01 -17.70 -0.19
C ASP A 10 17.13 -16.18 0.00
N MET A 11 18.36 -15.66 0.06
CA MET A 11 18.61 -14.22 0.12
C MET A 11 18.10 -13.49 -1.13
N SER A 12 18.33 -14.03 -2.33
CA SER A 12 17.84 -13.42 -3.57
C SER A 12 16.31 -13.42 -3.65
N ALA A 13 15.67 -14.51 -3.22
CA ALA A 13 14.22 -14.59 -3.14
C ALA A 13 13.70 -13.57 -2.11
N PHE A 14 14.31 -13.48 -0.94
CA PHE A 14 13.94 -12.50 0.09
C PHE A 14 14.02 -11.06 -0.42
N LEU A 15 15.11 -10.66 -1.08
CA LEU A 15 15.28 -9.31 -1.62
C LEU A 15 14.21 -8.97 -2.68
N LYS A 16 13.81 -9.93 -3.52
CA LYS A 16 12.71 -9.72 -4.48
C LYS A 16 11.36 -9.42 -3.80
N HIS A 17 11.14 -9.90 -2.58
CA HIS A 17 9.92 -9.61 -1.82
C HIS A 17 10.03 -8.31 -1.00
N LEU A 18 11.22 -7.71 -0.87
CA LEU A 18 11.41 -6.40 -0.24
C LEU A 18 11.22 -5.24 -1.21
N GLU A 19 11.33 -5.48 -2.51
CA GLU A 19 11.05 -4.47 -3.53
C GLU A 19 9.55 -4.44 -3.81
N THR A 20 8.96 -3.24 -3.73
CA THR A 20 7.63 -2.96 -4.26
C THR A 20 7.80 -2.01 -5.43
N GLU A 21 7.48 -2.48 -6.64
CA GLU A 21 7.60 -1.68 -7.86
C GLU A 21 6.65 -0.48 -7.83
N ASP A 22 5.40 -0.72 -7.45
CA ASP A 22 4.36 0.31 -7.36
C ASP A 22 4.20 0.84 -5.94
N ASN A 23 4.72 2.05 -5.70
CA ASN A 23 4.59 2.73 -4.41
C ASN A 23 3.84 4.06 -4.54
N ILE A 24 3.14 4.42 -3.46
CA ILE A 24 2.47 5.72 -3.34
C ILE A 24 3.08 6.45 -2.14
N LYS A 25 3.44 7.71 -2.35
CA LYS A 25 3.89 8.62 -1.29
C LYS A 25 2.86 9.71 -1.07
N VAL A 26 2.37 9.79 0.17
CA VAL A 26 1.38 10.78 0.58
C VAL A 26 2.07 11.91 1.32
N TRP A 27 2.05 13.10 0.72
CA TRP A 27 2.52 14.32 1.38
C TRP A 27 1.33 15.00 2.06
N PHE A 28 1.46 15.28 3.34
CA PHE A 28 0.41 15.92 4.14
C PHE A 28 1.00 16.99 5.04
N ASN A 29 0.14 17.92 5.46
CA ASN A 29 0.48 18.93 6.46
C ASN A 29 0.19 18.38 7.86
N ASN A 30 1.17 18.39 8.76
CA ASN A 30 1.02 17.85 10.11
C ASN A 30 0.32 18.78 11.12
N LYS A 31 -0.16 19.95 10.69
CA LYS A 31 -0.86 20.90 11.58
C LYS A 31 -2.16 20.33 12.17
N GLY A 32 -2.81 19.38 11.49
CA GLY A 32 -4.04 18.75 11.96
C GLY A 32 -3.78 17.45 12.70
N TRP A 33 -4.46 17.24 13.85
CA TRP A 33 -4.31 16.04 14.68
C TRP A 33 -4.59 14.74 13.89
N HIS A 34 -5.65 14.73 13.09
CA HIS A 34 -6.03 13.58 12.27
C HIS A 34 -5.47 13.63 10.83
N ALA A 35 -4.53 14.54 10.52
CA ALA A 35 -4.10 14.77 9.14
C ALA A 35 -3.50 13.53 8.47
N MET A 36 -2.59 12.84 9.15
CA MET A 36 -1.94 11.64 8.60
C MET A 36 -2.98 10.56 8.22
N VAL A 37 -3.89 10.24 9.13
CA VAL A 37 -4.86 9.16 8.93
C VAL A 37 -5.92 9.52 7.87
N SER A 38 -6.34 10.79 7.80
CA SER A 38 -7.28 11.23 6.77
C SER A 38 -6.69 11.13 5.37
N PHE A 39 -5.44 11.58 5.17
CA PHE A 39 -4.80 11.53 3.85
C PHE A 39 -4.47 10.11 3.41
N LEU A 40 -4.07 9.23 4.33
CA LEU A 40 -3.90 7.80 4.03
C LEU A 40 -5.23 7.14 3.66
N ASN A 41 -6.33 7.48 4.35
CA ASN A 41 -7.65 6.95 3.99
C ASN A 41 -8.08 7.38 2.57
N VAL A 42 -7.79 8.62 2.17
CA VAL A 42 -8.05 9.08 0.80
C VAL A 42 -7.23 8.28 -0.21
N ALA A 43 -5.94 8.07 0.04
CA ALA A 43 -5.07 7.30 -0.85
C ALA A 43 -5.56 5.84 -1.01
N HIS A 44 -5.91 5.17 0.10
CA HIS A 44 -6.43 3.80 0.03
C HIS A 44 -7.78 3.71 -0.69
N ASN A 45 -8.68 4.68 -0.51
CA ASN A 45 -9.93 4.73 -1.25
C ASN A 45 -9.71 4.94 -2.76
N ALA A 46 -8.69 5.69 -3.15
CA ALA A 46 -8.33 5.85 -4.55
C ALA A 46 -7.85 4.52 -5.15
N ILE A 47 -6.98 3.78 -4.46
CA ILE A 47 -6.54 2.45 -4.87
C ILE A 47 -7.73 1.49 -4.99
N LEU A 48 -8.61 1.46 -3.98
CA LEU A 48 -9.81 0.62 -3.96
C LEU A 48 -10.63 0.85 -5.23
N ARG A 49 -10.96 2.12 -5.52
CA ARG A 49 -11.80 2.49 -6.66
C ARG A 49 -11.13 2.23 -8.01
N ALA A 50 -9.82 2.43 -8.10
CA ALA A 50 -9.05 2.12 -9.31
C ALA A 50 -8.93 0.61 -9.58
N SER A 51 -9.07 -0.22 -8.55
CA SER A 51 -8.93 -1.69 -8.63
C SER A 51 -10.25 -2.43 -8.86
N LEU A 52 -11.38 -1.72 -8.94
CA LEU A 52 -12.68 -2.35 -9.15
C LEU A 52 -12.82 -2.91 -10.57
N HIS A 53 -13.69 -3.91 -10.72
CA HIS A 53 -14.08 -4.38 -12.04
C HIS A 53 -14.79 -3.28 -12.83
N PRO A 54 -14.67 -3.24 -14.17
CA PRO A 54 -15.23 -2.17 -15.01
C PRO A 54 -16.75 -2.01 -14.95
N ASP A 55 -17.46 -3.03 -14.47
CA ASP A 55 -18.92 -3.06 -14.33
C ASP A 55 -19.41 -2.53 -12.97
N GLN A 56 -18.50 -2.25 -12.03
CA GLN A 56 -18.83 -1.73 -10.71
C GLN A 56 -18.85 -0.20 -10.72
N ASN A 57 -19.79 0.40 -9.98
CA ASN A 57 -19.81 1.84 -9.75
C ASN A 57 -18.86 2.22 -8.60
N PRO A 58 -17.75 2.95 -8.85
CA PRO A 58 -16.79 3.28 -7.79
C PRO A 58 -17.34 4.13 -6.64
N GLU A 59 -18.46 4.83 -6.85
CA GLU A 59 -19.10 5.66 -5.82
C GLU A 59 -19.77 4.83 -4.73
N GLU A 60 -20.10 3.57 -5.00
CA GLU A 60 -20.73 2.65 -4.04
C GLU A 60 -19.70 2.01 -3.08
N TYR A 61 -18.41 2.20 -3.34
CA TYR A 61 -17.32 1.61 -2.56
C TYR A 61 -16.53 2.67 -1.81
N GLY A 62 -16.32 2.42 -0.52
CA GLY A 62 -15.53 3.30 0.33
C GLY A 62 -15.13 2.66 1.65
N ILE A 63 -13.95 3.04 2.13
CA ILE A 63 -13.41 2.72 3.44
C ILE A 63 -13.49 3.98 4.29
N THR A 64 -14.10 3.87 5.47
CA THR A 64 -14.10 4.94 6.47
C THR A 64 -13.17 4.56 7.61
N VAL A 65 -12.26 5.46 7.96
CA VAL A 65 -11.39 5.31 9.12
C VAL A 65 -11.89 6.24 10.22
N ILE A 66 -12.06 5.68 11.42
CA ILE A 66 -12.38 6.42 12.64
C ILE A 66 -11.13 6.39 13.51
N SER A 67 -10.63 7.57 13.89
CA SER A 67 -9.47 7.74 14.78
C SER A 67 -9.85 8.51 16.03
N GLN A 68 -9.37 8.06 17.18
CA GLN A 68 -9.59 8.66 18.50
C GLN A 68 -8.63 9.82 18.78
#